data_AF-A0A5C3QUF5-F1
#
_entry.id   AF-A0A5C3QUF5-F1
#
_cell.length_a   1.000
_cell.length_b   1.000
_cell.length_c   1.000
_cell.angle_alpha   90.00
_cell.angle_beta   90.00
_cell.angle_gamma   90.00
#
_symmetry.space_group_name_H-M   'P 1'
#
loop_
_entity.id
_entity.type
_entity.pdbx_description
1 polymer ?
#
loop_
_entity_poly.entity_id
_entity_poly.type
_entity_poly.pdbx_seq_one_letter_code
_entity_poly.pdbx_strand_id
1 'polypeptide(L)'
;MVPLPFLEKLIAAPYVSLVAFSGTILILDSWSLASVSRNRRVFYCSVKQFAAGSVMTVFSAVVLLITMGFEAWSVYLLYTRWRLLRQEALVDLGMIARALLFGVYSALCFLFSLLSFLTSFLGSPMGDLLMATTPSVVVIIFGTSKVSIEVRPCQPPELVISSGPTRRLAPLEVLMLRQQTVDHRCYLGHG
;
A
#
# COMPACT_ATOMS: atom_id res chain seq x y z
N MET A 1 17.96 5.14 3.25
CA MET A 1 17.74 4.28 4.44
C MET A 1 17.02 5.12 5.47
N VAL A 2 15.81 4.73 5.84
CA VAL A 2 15.03 5.37 6.90
C VAL A 2 15.39 4.66 8.20
N PRO A 3 15.71 5.38 9.31
CA PRO A 3 16.08 4.74 10.56
C PRO A 3 14.92 3.88 11.09
N LEU A 4 15.22 2.66 11.55
CA LEU A 4 14.27 1.71 12.17
C LEU A 4 13.26 2.34 13.16
N PRO A 5 13.64 3.23 14.10
CA PRO A 5 12.69 3.85 15.02
C PRO A 5 11.66 4.79 14.35
N PHE A 6 11.88 5.17 13.10
CA PHE A 6 10.93 5.98 12.33
C PHE A 6 9.85 5.10 11.69
N LEU A 7 10.17 3.84 11.36
CA LEU A 7 9.22 2.91 10.75
C LEU A 7 8.06 2.58 11.71
N GLU A 8 8.36 2.32 12.98
CA GLU A 8 7.36 2.04 14.01
C GLU A 8 6.37 3.18 14.16
N LYS A 9 6.87 4.43 14.11
CA LYS A 9 6.05 5.63 14.19
C LYS A 9 5.20 5.82 12.93
N LEU A 10 5.75 5.50 11.77
CA LEU A 10 5.03 5.60 10.49
C LEU A 10 3.86 4.62 10.43
N ILE A 11 4.05 3.41 10.97
CA ILE A 11 3.01 2.39 11.04
C ILE A 11 1.96 2.74 12.10
N ALA A 12 2.35 3.28 13.26
CA ALA A 12 1.43 3.62 14.33
C ALA A 12 0.55 4.85 14.01
N ALA A 13 1.07 5.84 13.29
CA ALA A 13 0.39 7.10 12.98
C ALA A 13 -1.04 6.95 12.42
N PRO A 14 -1.31 6.14 11.38
CA PRO A 14 -2.67 5.99 10.85
C PRO A 14 -3.63 5.40 11.88
N TYR A 15 -3.20 4.43 12.70
CA TYR A 15 -4.05 3.84 13.74
C TYR A 15 -4.40 4.84 14.83
N VAL A 16 -3.41 5.62 15.31
CA VAL A 16 -3.64 6.66 16.31
C VAL A 16 -4.60 7.71 15.78
N SER A 17 -4.41 8.15 14.53
CA SER A 17 -5.30 9.11 13.89
C SER A 17 -6.73 8.58 13.76
N LEU A 18 -6.90 7.31 13.39
CA LEU A 18 -8.21 6.67 13.23
C LEU A 18 -8.93 6.55 14.57
N VAL A 19 -8.24 6.12 15.63
CA VAL A 19 -8.83 6.00 16.98
C VAL A 19 -9.19 7.37 17.53
N ALA A 20 -8.31 8.36 17.40
CA ALA A 20 -8.58 9.72 17.85
C ALA A 20 -9.81 10.31 17.13
N PHE A 21 -9.88 10.12 15.81
CA PHE A 21 -10.95 10.67 14.99
C PHE A 21 -12.27 9.93 15.18
N SER A 22 -12.25 8.61 15.34
CA SER A 22 -13.44 7.84 15.73
C SER A 22 -13.96 8.28 17.10
N GLY A 23 -13.05 8.52 18.06
CA GLY A 23 -13.40 9.02 19.39
C GLY A 23 -14.06 10.39 19.35
N THR A 24 -13.53 11.35 18.57
CA THR A 24 -14.13 12.69 18.47
C THR A 24 -15.51 12.66 17.84
N ILE A 25 -15.74 11.81 16.82
CA ILE A 25 -17.06 11.64 16.21
C ILE A 25 -18.05 11.08 17.23
N LEU A 26 -17.67 10.04 17.97
CA LEU A 26 -18.53 9.42 18.98
C LEU A 26 -18.91 10.40 20.08
N ILE A 27 -17.95 11.21 20.53
CA ILE A 27 -18.20 12.26 21.53
C ILE A 27 -19.16 13.31 20.95
N LEU A 28 -18.94 13.78 19.71
CA LEU A 28 -19.84 14.78 19.11
C LEU A 28 -21.27 14.23 18.91
N ASP A 29 -21.39 12.94 18.57
CA ASP A 29 -22.68 12.29 18.36
C ASP A 29 -23.45 12.10 19.68
N SER A 30 -22.74 11.75 20.77
CA SER A 30 -23.39 11.51 22.07
C SER A 30 -23.98 12.77 22.72
N TRP A 31 -23.57 13.96 22.28
CA TRP A 31 -24.07 15.22 22.85
C TRP A 31 -25.37 15.72 22.20
N SER A 32 -25.79 15.18 21.04
CA SER A 32 -26.89 15.75 20.25
C SER A 32 -27.85 14.71 19.64
N LEU A 33 -28.26 13.72 20.44
CA LEU A 33 -29.22 12.68 20.02
C LEU A 33 -30.55 13.25 19.48
N ALA A 34 -30.97 14.43 19.95
CA ALA A 34 -32.24 15.06 19.57
C ALA A 34 -32.26 15.62 18.12
N SER A 35 -31.14 15.62 17.41
CA SER A 35 -30.97 16.29 16.11
C SER A 35 -30.79 15.37 14.91
N VAL A 36 -31.05 14.06 15.09
CA VAL A 36 -30.91 13.06 14.04
C VAL A 36 -32.14 13.12 13.12
N SER A 37 -31.97 13.66 11.93
CA SER A 37 -33.03 13.70 10.90
C SER A 37 -32.62 12.87 9.69
N ARG A 38 -33.44 11.86 9.39
CA ARG A 38 -33.27 10.99 8.21
C ARG A 38 -33.60 11.68 6.88
N ASN A 39 -34.11 12.91 6.91
CA ASN A 39 -34.74 13.53 5.74
C ASN A 39 -33.76 14.00 4.65
N ARG A 40 -32.45 14.04 4.91
CA ARG A 40 -31.46 14.63 3.97
C ARG A 40 -30.54 13.62 3.27
N ARG A 41 -30.40 12.39 3.79
CA ARG A 41 -29.58 11.32 3.21
C ARG A 41 -30.29 9.97 3.39
N VAL A 42 -30.55 9.25 2.30
CA VAL A 42 -31.39 8.04 2.29
C VAL A 42 -30.69 6.83 2.94
N PHE A 43 -29.35 6.82 2.93
CA PHE A 43 -28.53 5.68 3.32
C PHE A 43 -27.95 5.75 4.74
N TYR A 44 -27.88 6.93 5.37
CA TYR A 44 -27.28 7.10 6.70
C TYR A 44 -27.91 8.28 7.45
N CYS A 45 -28.07 8.13 8.76
CA CYS A 45 -28.48 9.20 9.66
C CYS A 45 -27.38 10.27 9.70
N SER A 46 -27.67 11.47 9.18
CA SER A 46 -26.76 12.62 9.22
C SER A 46 -27.21 13.57 10.32
N VAL A 47 -26.32 13.88 11.25
CA VAL A 47 -26.53 14.95 12.23
C VAL A 47 -26.69 16.27 11.46
N LYS A 48 -27.69 17.08 11.84
CA LYS A 48 -28.05 18.31 11.11
C LYS A 48 -27.02 19.44 11.30
N GLN A 49 -25.99 19.23 12.12
CA GLN A 49 -24.98 20.24 12.40
C GLN A 49 -23.98 20.39 11.26
N PHE A 50 -23.98 21.58 10.64
CA PHE A 50 -23.07 21.96 9.55
C PHE A 50 -21.58 21.85 9.93
N ALA A 51 -21.24 21.98 11.23
CA ALA A 51 -19.87 21.97 11.71
C ALA A 51 -19.18 20.60 11.54
N ALA A 52 -19.86 19.49 11.84
CA ALA A 52 -19.26 18.15 11.79
C ALA A 52 -18.81 17.77 10.37
N GLY A 53 -19.65 18.09 9.37
CA GLY A 53 -19.32 17.84 7.96
C GLY A 53 -18.13 18.68 7.48
N SER A 54 -18.04 19.95 7.91
CA SER A 54 -16.93 20.83 7.52
C SER A 54 -15.59 20.41 8.11
N VAL A 55 -15.56 19.93 9.37
CA VAL A 55 -14.32 19.46 10.01
C VAL A 55 -13.82 18.18 9.32
N MET A 56 -14.73 17.28 9.01
CA MET A 56 -14.47 16.02 8.28
C MET A 56 -13.84 16.23 6.91
N THR A 57 -14.39 17.15 6.12
CA THR A 57 -13.91 17.44 4.77
C THR A 57 -12.56 18.13 4.82
N VAL A 58 -12.35 19.10 5.72
CA VAL A 58 -11.06 19.78 5.90
C VAL A 58 -9.98 18.78 6.33
N PHE A 59 -10.29 17.91 7.29
CA PHE A 59 -9.34 16.88 7.74
C PHE A 59 -8.96 15.93 6.60
N SER A 60 -9.95 15.41 5.86
CA SER A 60 -9.71 14.54 4.70
C SER A 60 -8.86 15.24 3.63
N ALA A 61 -9.13 16.52 3.35
CA ALA A 61 -8.35 17.30 2.39
C ALA A 61 -6.87 17.44 2.80
N VAL A 62 -6.59 17.67 4.09
CA VAL A 62 -5.22 17.74 4.61
C VAL A 62 -4.50 16.39 4.47
N VAL A 63 -5.16 15.28 4.83
CA VAL A 63 -4.59 13.93 4.72
C VAL A 63 -4.29 13.59 3.25
N LEU A 64 -5.20 13.90 2.32
CA LEU A 64 -4.99 13.69 0.89
C LEU A 64 -3.83 14.54 0.35
N LEU A 65 -3.70 15.79 0.81
CA LEU A 65 -2.62 16.67 0.39
C LEU A 65 -1.24 16.16 0.86
N ILE A 66 -1.16 15.66 2.10
CA ILE A 66 0.05 15.00 2.61
C ILE A 66 0.36 13.74 1.79
N THR A 67 -0.66 12.93 1.49
CA THR A 67 -0.52 11.70 0.70
C THR A 67 0.00 12.01 -0.71
N MET A 68 -0.53 13.04 -1.36
CA MET A 68 -0.06 13.57 -2.64
C MET A 68 1.42 13.98 -2.59
N GLY A 69 1.83 14.66 -1.51
CA GLY A 69 3.23 15.02 -1.30
C GLY A 69 4.15 13.79 -1.24
N PHE A 70 3.76 12.77 -0.48
CA PHE A 70 4.52 11.51 -0.40
C PHE A 70 4.57 10.76 -1.73
N GLU A 71 3.50 10.78 -2.49
CA GLU A 71 3.43 10.13 -3.79
C GLU A 71 4.31 10.84 -4.82
N ALA A 72 4.21 12.17 -4.93
CA ALA A 72 5.07 12.97 -5.80
C ALA A 72 6.55 12.79 -5.44
N TRP A 73 6.86 12.75 -4.14
CA TRP A 73 8.21 12.46 -3.66
C TRP A 73 8.69 11.06 -4.07
N SER A 74 7.81 10.05 -3.97
CA SER A 74 8.12 8.68 -4.36
C SER A 74 8.38 8.56 -5.86
N VAL A 75 7.55 9.21 -6.69
CA VAL A 75 7.74 9.28 -8.14
C VAL A 75 9.03 10.01 -8.49
N TYR A 76 9.36 11.10 -7.81
CA TYR A 76 10.61 11.84 -8.01
C TYR A 76 11.84 10.97 -7.72
N LEU A 77 11.85 10.26 -6.60
CA LEU A 77 12.93 9.34 -6.25
C LEU A 77 13.07 8.22 -7.27
N LEU A 78 11.95 7.66 -7.71
CA LEU A 78 11.90 6.62 -8.72
C LEU A 78 12.44 7.14 -10.07
N TYR A 79 12.01 8.33 -10.50
CA TYR A 79 12.48 8.96 -11.73
C TYR A 79 13.98 9.23 -11.71
N THR A 80 14.49 9.71 -10.58
CA THR A 80 15.93 9.99 -10.40
C THR A 80 16.76 8.71 -10.49
N ARG A 81 16.25 7.60 -9.94
CA ARG A 81 16.93 6.29 -9.94
C ARG A 81 16.70 5.49 -11.22
N TRP A 82 15.64 5.77 -11.97
CA TRP A 82 15.26 5.07 -13.19
C TRP A 82 16.38 5.04 -14.23
N ARG A 83 17.13 6.14 -14.37
CA ARG A 83 18.25 6.22 -15.34
C ARG A 83 19.39 5.25 -15.00
N LEU A 84 19.61 4.95 -13.73
CA LEU A 84 20.61 3.98 -13.27
C LEU A 84 20.10 2.55 -13.42
N LEU A 85 18.81 2.32 -13.11
CA LEU A 85 18.21 0.99 -13.17
C LEU A 85 17.94 0.51 -14.61
N ARG A 86 17.86 1.40 -15.61
CA ARG A 86 17.60 1.02 -17.01
C ARG A 86 18.64 0.07 -17.62
N GLN A 87 19.84 0.00 -17.05
CA GLN A 87 20.89 -0.92 -17.51
C GLN A 87 20.71 -2.34 -16.95
N GLU A 88 20.02 -2.48 -15.83
CA GLU A 88 19.68 -3.74 -15.20
C GLU A 88 18.27 -4.11 -15.71
N ALA A 89 18.16 -5.00 -16.71
CA ALA A 89 16.92 -5.32 -17.44
C ALA A 89 15.77 -5.93 -16.59
N LEU A 90 15.87 -5.87 -15.25
CA LEU A 90 14.93 -6.41 -14.28
C LEU A 90 14.09 -5.33 -13.58
N VAL A 91 13.88 -4.18 -14.23
CA VAL A 91 12.98 -3.18 -13.65
C VAL A 91 11.54 -3.64 -13.81
N ASP A 92 10.92 -4.03 -12.70
CA ASP A 92 9.51 -4.42 -12.62
C ASP A 92 8.61 -3.23 -13.00
N LEU A 93 8.29 -3.12 -14.30
CA LEU A 93 7.32 -2.15 -14.83
C LEU A 93 5.99 -2.18 -14.06
N GLY A 94 5.63 -3.34 -13.51
CA GLY A 94 4.42 -3.52 -12.70
C GLY A 94 4.40 -2.64 -11.44
N MET A 95 5.55 -2.40 -10.80
CA MET A 95 5.64 -1.56 -9.60
C MET A 95 5.34 -0.10 -9.92
N ILE A 96 5.87 0.39 -11.04
CA ILE A 96 5.65 1.76 -11.53
C ILE A 96 4.21 1.96 -11.98
N ALA A 97 3.67 1.01 -12.74
CA ALA A 97 2.28 1.06 -13.18
C ALA A 97 1.31 1.13 -11.98
N ARG A 98 1.56 0.37 -10.91
CA ARG A 98 0.77 0.42 -9.67
C ARG A 98 0.87 1.76 -8.97
N ALA A 99 2.08 2.33 -8.86
CA ALA A 99 2.28 3.63 -8.25
C ALA A 99 1.53 4.73 -9.02
N LEU A 100 1.60 4.72 -10.35
CA LEU A 100 0.84 5.66 -11.19
C LEU A 100 -0.67 5.48 -11.06
N LEU A 101 -1.17 4.24 -11.00
CA LEU A 101 -2.60 3.96 -10.85
C LEU A 101 -3.13 4.45 -9.50
N PHE A 102 -2.38 4.17 -8.42
CA PHE A 102 -2.69 4.69 -7.09
C PHE A 102 -2.69 6.22 -7.07
N GLY A 103 -1.79 6.83 -7.83
CA GLY A 103 -1.68 8.27 -7.95
C GLY A 103 -2.82 8.96 -8.64
N VAL A 104 -3.18 8.46 -9.82
CA VAL A 104 -4.35 8.95 -10.55
C VAL A 104 -5.61 8.80 -9.69
N TYR A 105 -5.77 7.67 -9.00
CA TYR A 105 -6.89 7.47 -8.09
C TYR A 105 -6.90 8.48 -6.93
N SER A 106 -5.76 8.70 -6.28
CA SER A 106 -5.61 9.68 -5.20
C SER A 106 -5.91 11.12 -5.67
N ALA A 107 -5.51 11.47 -6.91
CA ALA A 107 -5.81 12.76 -7.53
C ALA A 107 -7.30 12.95 -7.78
N LEU A 108 -7.99 11.91 -8.23
CA LEU A 108 -9.44 11.95 -8.39
C LEU A 108 -10.12 12.16 -7.03
N CYS A 109 -9.73 11.41 -5.99
CA CYS A 109 -10.25 11.58 -4.63
C CYS A 109 -10.06 13.01 -4.11
N PHE A 110 -8.88 13.60 -4.33
CA PHE A 110 -8.59 14.98 -3.96
C PHE A 110 -9.45 15.98 -4.74
N LEU A 111 -9.56 15.80 -6.06
CA LEU A 111 -10.37 16.67 -6.91
C LEU A 111 -11.86 16.63 -6.52
N PHE A 112 -12.40 15.45 -6.22
CA PHE A 112 -13.77 15.30 -5.72
C PHE A 112 -13.96 16.00 -4.36
N SER A 113 -12.99 15.90 -3.46
CA SER A 113 -13.03 16.59 -2.16
C SER A 113 -13.03 18.11 -2.35
N LEU A 114 -12.21 18.62 -3.27
CA LEU A 114 -12.07 20.04 -3.56
C LEU A 114 -13.30 20.61 -4.28
N LEU A 115 -13.86 19.84 -5.22
CA LEU A 115 -15.15 20.14 -5.84
C LEU A 115 -16.25 20.20 -4.79
N SER A 116 -16.33 19.21 -3.89
CA SER A 116 -17.32 19.23 -2.80
C SER A 116 -17.22 20.47 -1.90
N PHE A 117 -16.04 21.08 -1.80
CA PHE A 117 -15.83 22.32 -1.05
C PHE A 117 -16.26 23.56 -1.85
N LEU A 118 -15.83 23.66 -3.10
CA LEU A 118 -16.09 24.81 -3.97
C LEU A 118 -17.56 24.90 -4.37
N THR A 119 -18.14 23.80 -4.84
CA THR A 119 -19.56 23.70 -5.10
C THR A 119 -20.23 23.17 -3.85
N SER A 120 -20.59 24.08 -2.94
CA SER A 120 -21.58 23.85 -1.86
C SER A 120 -22.96 23.35 -2.36
N PHE A 121 -23.06 22.93 -3.63
CA PHE A 121 -24.26 22.88 -4.44
C PHE A 121 -24.75 21.46 -4.77
N LEU A 122 -23.95 20.42 -4.62
CA LEU A 122 -24.49 19.07 -4.76
C LEU A 122 -24.24 18.30 -3.47
N GLY A 123 -25.30 18.16 -2.67
CA GLY A 123 -25.43 17.14 -1.63
C GLY A 123 -25.40 15.73 -2.19
N SER A 124 -24.55 15.47 -3.18
CA SER A 124 -24.34 14.18 -3.78
C SER A 124 -23.57 13.32 -2.78
N PRO A 125 -24.09 12.14 -2.40
CA PRO A 125 -23.40 11.21 -1.51
C PRO A 125 -22.18 10.54 -2.17
N MET A 126 -21.82 10.93 -3.40
CA MET A 126 -20.78 10.30 -4.20
C MET A 126 -19.38 10.47 -3.60
N GLY A 127 -19.06 11.64 -3.03
CA GLY A 127 -17.72 11.87 -2.44
C GLY A 127 -17.42 10.93 -1.28
N ASP A 128 -18.38 10.78 -0.36
CA ASP A 128 -18.26 9.88 0.79
C ASP A 128 -18.18 8.41 0.36
N LEU A 129 -18.97 8.02 -0.65
CA LEU A 129 -18.95 6.65 -1.18
C LEU A 129 -17.60 6.32 -1.83
N LEU A 130 -17.04 7.27 -2.58
CA LEU A 130 -15.77 7.09 -3.28
C LEU A 130 -14.61 6.96 -2.27
N MET A 131 -14.61 7.79 -1.21
CA MET A 131 -13.68 7.65 -0.08
C MET A 131 -13.80 6.29 0.61
N ALA A 132 -15.03 5.79 0.82
CA ALA A 132 -15.25 4.48 1.44
C ALA A 132 -14.68 3.32 0.60
N THR A 133 -14.59 3.46 -0.72
CA THR A 133 -14.01 2.44 -1.62
C THR A 133 -12.49 2.51 -1.74
N THR A 134 -11.86 3.60 -1.30
CA THR A 134 -10.40 3.79 -1.35
C THR A 134 -9.60 2.61 -0.77
N PRO A 135 -9.88 2.10 0.44
CA PRO A 135 -9.11 0.96 0.97
C PRO A 135 -9.23 -0.29 0.10
N SER A 136 -10.42 -0.57 -0.46
CA SER A 136 -10.63 -1.71 -1.36
C SER A 136 -9.80 -1.58 -2.63
N VAL A 137 -9.76 -0.38 -3.23
CA VAL A 137 -8.94 -0.11 -4.42
C VAL A 137 -7.45 -0.28 -4.12
N VAL A 138 -6.97 0.19 -2.97
CA VAL A 138 -5.58 -0.01 -2.53
C VAL A 138 -5.23 -1.49 -2.41
N VAL A 139 -6.10 -2.27 -1.75
CA VAL A 139 -5.91 -3.73 -1.63
C VAL A 139 -5.89 -4.40 -2.99
N ILE A 140 -6.71 -3.97 -3.94
CA ILE A 140 -6.71 -4.52 -5.30
C ILE A 140 -5.40 -4.17 -6.03
N ILE A 141 -4.95 -2.91 -5.96
CA ILE A 141 -3.74 -2.45 -6.67
C ILE A 141 -2.50 -3.19 -6.16
N PHE A 142 -2.33 -3.29 -4.83
CA PHE A 142 -1.15 -3.89 -4.23
C PHE A 142 -1.27 -5.41 -4.07
N GLY A 143 -2.48 -5.92 -3.79
CA GLY A 143 -2.77 -7.34 -3.63
C GLY A 143 -2.75 -8.11 -4.94
N THR A 144 -3.05 -7.48 -6.09
CA THR A 144 -2.93 -8.11 -7.42
C THR A 144 -1.47 -8.16 -7.91
N SER A 145 -0.53 -8.21 -6.98
CA SER A 145 0.82 -8.67 -7.29
C SER A 145 0.71 -10.08 -7.82
N LYS A 146 0.79 -10.22 -9.16
CA LYS A 146 1.00 -11.51 -9.80
C LYS A 146 2.19 -12.13 -9.07
N VAL A 147 1.87 -13.09 -8.23
CA VAL A 147 2.73 -14.17 -7.83
C VAL A 147 3.09 -14.85 -9.16
N SER A 148 4.02 -14.24 -9.89
CA SER A 148 4.85 -14.93 -10.85
C SER A 148 5.68 -15.86 -9.98
N ILE A 149 5.06 -16.97 -9.57
CA ILE A 149 5.77 -18.22 -9.45
C ILE A 149 6.21 -18.46 -10.88
N GLU A 150 7.32 -17.84 -11.27
CA GLU A 150 8.25 -18.52 -12.13
C GLU A 150 8.55 -19.79 -11.35
N VAL A 151 7.71 -20.81 -11.57
CA VAL A 151 8.08 -22.19 -11.38
C VAL A 151 9.27 -22.31 -12.31
N ARG A 152 10.45 -21.89 -11.83
CA ARG A 152 11.68 -22.34 -12.43
C ARG A 152 11.54 -23.83 -12.31
N PRO A 153 11.35 -24.57 -13.42
CA PRO A 153 11.51 -26.00 -13.33
C PRO A 153 12.84 -26.18 -12.61
N CYS A 154 12.86 -26.98 -11.53
CA CYS A 154 14.10 -27.34 -10.86
C CYS A 154 15.02 -27.81 -11.98
N GLN A 155 15.94 -26.95 -12.41
CA GLN A 155 16.86 -27.32 -13.46
C GLN A 155 17.70 -28.39 -12.79
N PRO A 156 17.59 -29.66 -13.23
CA PRO A 156 18.37 -30.71 -12.61
C PRO A 156 19.82 -30.23 -12.64
N PRO A 157 20.57 -30.35 -11.54
CA PRO A 157 21.96 -29.94 -11.52
C PRO A 157 22.62 -30.62 -12.72
N GLU A 158 23.01 -29.83 -13.73
CA GLU A 158 23.86 -30.33 -14.78
C GLU A 158 25.07 -30.88 -14.05
N LEU A 159 25.18 -32.22 -14.07
CA LEU A 159 26.36 -32.94 -13.65
C LEU A 159 27.48 -32.42 -14.56
N VAL A 160 28.14 -31.35 -14.12
CA VAL A 160 29.43 -30.96 -14.65
C VAL A 160 30.36 -32.10 -14.25
N ILE A 161 30.43 -33.10 -15.13
CA ILE A 161 31.46 -34.13 -15.11
C ILE A 161 32.75 -33.36 -15.36
N SER A 162 33.33 -32.88 -14.26
CA SER A 162 34.66 -32.31 -14.23
C SER A 162 35.63 -33.46 -14.50
N SER A 163 35.88 -33.72 -15.79
CA SER A 163 36.99 -34.53 -16.28
C SER A 163 38.29 -33.74 -16.11
N GLY A 164 38.61 -33.43 -14.85
CA GLY A 164 39.85 -32.77 -14.44
C GLY A 164 40.75 -33.75 -13.68
N PRO A 165 42.02 -33.94 -14.09
CA PRO A 165 42.91 -34.90 -13.46
C PRO A 165 43.41 -34.35 -12.12
N THR A 166 43.04 -35.07 -11.07
CA THR A 166 43.87 -35.39 -9.89
C THR A 166 44.79 -34.28 -9.38
N ARG A 167 44.30 -33.38 -8.51
CA ARG A 167 45.18 -32.68 -7.54
C ARG A 167 44.54 -32.50 -6.17
N ARG A 168 45.12 -33.28 -5.23
CA ARG A 168 45.26 -33.11 -3.77
C ARG A 168 43.98 -33.14 -2.93
N LEU A 169 43.89 -34.22 -2.15
CA LEU A 169 43.00 -34.42 -1.00
C LEU A 169 42.99 -33.18 -0.10
N ALA A 170 41.85 -32.48 -0.09
CA ALA A 170 41.41 -31.73 1.07
C ALA A 170 40.59 -32.67 1.99
N PRO A 171 40.60 -32.44 3.32
CA PRO A 171 39.99 -33.36 4.28
C PRO A 171 38.47 -33.50 4.07
N LEU A 172 38.03 -34.76 4.07
CA LEU A 172 36.72 -35.27 3.68
C LEU A 172 35.53 -34.72 4.49
N GLU A 173 35.78 -34.06 5.63
CA GLU A 173 34.72 -33.56 6.51
C GLU A 173 34.03 -32.27 6.03
N VAL A 174 34.67 -31.46 5.19
CA VAL A 174 34.10 -30.16 4.78
C VAL A 174 33.08 -30.30 3.63
N LEU A 175 33.13 -31.41 2.88
CA LEU A 175 32.24 -31.62 1.73
C LEU A 175 30.86 -32.19 2.13
N MET A 176 30.78 -32.96 3.22
CA MET A 176 29.49 -33.49 3.71
C MET A 176 28.57 -32.39 4.28
N LEU A 177 29.13 -31.34 4.90
CA LEU A 177 28.33 -30.23 5.45
C LEU A 177 27.75 -29.30 4.38
N ARG A 178 28.33 -29.27 3.17
CA ARG A 178 27.84 -28.41 2.08
C ARG A 178 26.75 -29.05 1.24
N GLN A 179 26.68 -30.38 1.20
CA GLN A 179 25.68 -31.07 0.39
C GLN A 179 24.33 -31.20 1.11
N GLN A 180 24.32 -31.24 2.45
CA GLN A 180 23.10 -31.47 3.22
C GLN A 180 22.22 -30.22 3.45
N THR A 181 22.70 -29.01 3.15
CA THR A 181 21.93 -27.76 3.36
C THR A 181 21.17 -27.26 2.14
N VAL A 182 21.38 -27.85 0.95
CA VAL A 182 20.72 -27.42 -0.29
C VAL A 182 19.43 -28.22 -0.57
N ASP A 183 19.32 -29.46 -0.11
CA ASP A 183 18.20 -30.34 -0.48
C ASP A 183 16.88 -30.10 0.28
N HIS A 184 16.90 -29.45 1.45
CA HIS A 184 15.68 -29.32 2.27
C HIS A 184 14.73 -28.18 1.89
N ARG A 185 15.10 -27.28 0.96
CA ARG A 185 14.21 -26.14 0.59
C ARG A 185 13.25 -26.43 -0.55
N CYS A 186 13.32 -27.57 -1.22
CA CYS A 186 12.40 -27.89 -2.32
C CYS A 186 11.18 -28.74 -1.92
N TYR A 187 11.14 -29.33 -0.72
CA TYR A 187 10.13 -30.35 -0.37
C TYR A 187 8.98 -29.92 0.56
N LEU A 188 8.98 -28.71 1.12
CA LEU A 188 7.91 -28.26 2.04
C LEU A 188 6.89 -27.33 1.37
N GLY A 189 6.46 -27.72 0.17
CA GLY A 189 5.39 -27.05 -0.56
C GLY A 189 4.42 -28.05 -1.17
N HIS A 190 3.65 -28.76 -0.34
CA HIS A 190 2.25 -29.14 -0.58
C HIS A 190 1.74 -30.03 0.57
N GLY A 191 0.90 -29.45 1.42
CA GLY A 191 0.11 -30.11 2.45
C GLY A 191 -0.98 -29.17 2.90
#